data_AF-A0A6C0IS95-F1
#
_entry.id   AF-A0A6C0IS95-F1
#
_cell.length_a   1.000
_cell.length_b   1.000
_cell.length_c   1.000
_cell.angle_alpha   90.00
_cell.angle_beta   90.00
_cell.angle_gamma   90.00
#
_symmetry.space_group_name_H-M   'P 1'
#
loop_
_entity.id
_entity.type
_entity.pdbx_description
1 polymer ?
#
loop_
_entity_poly.entity_id
_entity_poly.type
_entity_poly.pdbx_seq_one_letter_code
_entity_poly.pdbx_strand_id
1 'polypeptide(L)'
;MNFQVGDKIYKIQNKEIDTSVIYVIDEIILDDSEANWHDGYNMEYTALVKNQNTGEEEIILLYYSSHIRHFYEKYAIKVEEYK
;
A
#
# COMPACT_ATOMS: atom_id res chain seq x y z
N MET A 1 -5.30 -5.25 8.55
CA MET A 1 -6.49 -4.50 8.06
C MET A 1 -6.28 -4.21 6.59
N ASN A 2 -7.33 -4.25 5.77
CA ASN A 2 -7.22 -3.98 4.33
C ASN A 2 -6.99 -2.47 4.07
N PHE A 3 -6.42 -2.14 2.92
CA PHE A 3 -6.35 -0.76 2.44
C PHE A 3 -7.74 -0.27 2.02
N GLN A 4 -8.03 0.99 2.28
CA GLN A 4 -9.30 1.64 1.99
C GLN A 4 -9.09 3.02 1.38
N VAL A 5 -10.05 3.47 0.57
CA VAL A 5 -10.07 4.85 0.07
C VAL A 5 -10.04 5.83 1.25
N GLY A 6 -9.19 6.85 1.14
CA GLY A 6 -8.93 7.83 2.19
C GLY A 6 -7.79 7.46 3.15
N ASP A 7 -7.28 6.22 3.11
CA ASP A 7 -6.10 5.86 3.90
C ASP A 7 -4.89 6.70 3.50
N LYS A 8 -4.13 7.11 4.52
CA LYS A 8 -2.82 7.74 4.34
C LYS A 8 -1.73 6.70 4.36
N ILE A 9 -0.86 6.77 3.37
CA ILE A 9 0.24 5.80 3.21
C ILE A 9 1.56 6.51 2.90
N TYR A 10 2.65 5.87 3.31
CA TYR A 10 4.00 6.16 2.81
C TYR A 10 4.33 5.18 1.70
N LYS A 11 5.01 5.68 0.66
CA LYS A 11 5.56 4.82 -0.39
C LYS A 11 6.85 4.17 0.11
N ILE A 12 7.11 2.96 -0.35
CA ILE A 12 8.36 2.27 -0.11
C ILE A 12 9.08 2.11 -1.44
N GLN A 13 10.33 2.56 -1.48
CA GLN A 13 11.19 2.48 -2.65
C GLN A 13 12.54 1.91 -2.20
N ASN A 14 13.07 0.94 -2.93
CA ASN A 14 14.35 0.32 -2.61
C ASN A 14 14.45 -0.21 -1.16
N LYS A 15 13.35 -0.74 -0.61
CA LYS A 15 13.23 -1.23 0.78
C LYS A 15 13.31 -0.14 1.86
N GLU A 16 13.29 1.13 1.48
CA GLU A 16 13.21 2.26 2.39
C GLU A 16 11.82 2.89 2.32
N ILE A 17 11.28 3.28 3.47
CA ILE A 17 10.03 4.03 3.55
C ILE A 17 10.35 5.50 3.28
N ASP A 18 9.77 6.07 2.23
CA ASP A 18 9.86 7.50 1.98
C ASP A 18 8.84 8.24 2.87
N THR A 19 9.33 8.73 4.01
CA THR A 19 8.52 9.51 4.96
C THR A 19 8.38 10.98 4.55
N SER A 20 9.06 11.43 3.49
CA SER A 20 9.00 12.82 3.01
C SER A 20 7.70 13.13 2.28
N VAL A 21 7.02 12.11 1.76
CA VAL A 21 5.77 12.24 1.00
C VAL A 21 4.69 11.37 1.63
N ILE A 22 3.52 11.96 1.87
CA ILE A 22 2.32 11.23 2.25
C ILE A 22 1.41 11.16 1.04
N TYR A 23 0.92 9.97 0.75
CA TYR A 23 -0.09 9.73 -0.26
C TYR A 23 -1.43 9.43 0.40
N VAL A 24 -2.52 9.79 -0.27
CA VAL A 24 -3.88 9.38 0.08
C VAL A 24 -4.42 8.48 -1.01
N ILE A 25 -5.03 7.36 -0.62
CA ILE A 25 -5.72 6.47 -1.57
C ILE A 25 -6.98 7.18 -2.08
N ASP A 26 -7.03 7.45 -3.39
CA ASP A 26 -8.16 8.09 -4.05
C ASP A 26 -9.13 7.05 -4.61
N GLU A 27 -8.61 5.98 -5.24
CA GLU A 27 -9.40 4.89 -5.81
C GLU A 27 -8.65 3.55 -5.70
N ILE A 28 -9.39 2.45 -5.51
CA ILE A 28 -8.86 1.07 -5.62
C ILE A 28 -9.33 0.51 -6.97
N ILE A 29 -8.39 0.35 -7.91
CA ILE A 29 -8.65 0.04 -9.32
C ILE A 29 -8.82 -1.46 -9.57
N LEU A 30 -7.94 -2.28 -8.97
CA LEU A 30 -7.96 -3.73 -9.10
C LEU A 30 -7.83 -4.36 -7.72
N ASP A 31 -8.83 -5.16 -7.37
CA ASP A 31 -8.74 -6.20 -6.35
C ASP A 31 -8.37 -7.48 -7.09
N ASP A 32 -7.09 -7.63 -7.46
CA ASP A 32 -6.58 -8.86 -8.09
C ASP A 32 -6.33 -9.90 -6.99
N SER A 33 -7.40 -10.19 -6.24
CA SER A 33 -7.44 -11.29 -5.30
C SER A 33 -7.57 -12.61 -6.06
N GLU A 34 -6.58 -12.94 -6.89
CA GLU A 34 -6.11 -14.32 -6.92
C GLU A 34 -5.43 -14.63 -5.58
N ALA A 35 -6.25 -14.58 -4.53
CA ALA A 35 -5.92 -15.10 -3.22
C ALA A 35 -5.66 -16.59 -3.43
N ASN A 36 -4.40 -16.95 -3.63
CA ASN A 36 -3.92 -18.30 -3.42
C ASN A 36 -4.17 -18.62 -1.94
N TRP A 37 -5.39 -19.07 -1.66
CA TRP A 37 -5.91 -19.48 -0.35
C TRP A 37 -5.06 -20.59 0.28
N HIS A 38 -4.20 -21.22 -0.50
CA HIS A 38 -3.25 -22.24 -0.06
C HIS A 38 -1.99 -21.70 0.64
N ASP A 39 -1.55 -20.45 0.39
CA ASP A 39 -0.24 -19.95 0.84
C ASP A 39 -0.27 -18.86 1.93
N GLY A 40 -1.45 -18.55 2.46
CA GLY A 40 -1.60 -17.60 3.56
C GLY A 40 -1.69 -16.14 3.09
N TYR A 41 -2.89 -15.75 2.67
CA TYR A 41 -3.43 -14.38 2.64
C TYR A 41 -2.42 -13.25 2.33
N ASN A 42 -1.79 -13.33 1.17
CA ASN A 42 -1.21 -12.16 0.52
C ASN A 42 -2.30 -11.51 -0.34
N MET A 43 -2.48 -10.21 -0.22
CA MET A 43 -3.44 -9.44 -1.00
C MET A 43 -2.72 -8.30 -1.70
N GLU A 44 -2.95 -8.19 -3.00
CA GLU A 44 -2.39 -7.16 -3.86
C GLU A 44 -3.53 -6.29 -4.38
N TYR A 45 -3.38 -4.97 -4.25
CA TYR A 45 -4.34 -4.01 -4.77
C TYR A 45 -3.62 -3.03 -5.68
N THR A 46 -4.19 -2.70 -6.83
CA THR A 46 -3.74 -1.52 -7.58
C THR A 46 -4.59 -0.33 -7.15
N ALA A 47 -3.96 0.77 -6.75
CA ALA A 47 -4.65 1.96 -6.27
C ALA A 47 -4.17 3.22 -6.99
N LEU A 48 -5.10 4.12 -7.27
CA LEU A 48 -4.81 5.52 -7.58
C LEU A 48 -4.55 6.25 -6.26
N VAL A 49 -3.43 6.93 -6.17
CA VAL A 49 -3.05 7.68 -4.98
C VAL A 49 -2.69 9.11 -5.35
N LYS A 50 -2.90 10.02 -4.39
CA LYS A 50 -2.64 11.45 -4.55
C LYS A 50 -1.60 11.91 -3.56
N ASN A 51 -0.54 12.55 -4.04
CA ASN A 51 0.49 13.16 -3.21
C ASN A 51 -0.10 14.36 -2.46
N GLN A 52 -0.05 14.35 -1.12
CA GLN A 52 -0.63 15.42 -0.30
C GLN A 52 0.09 16.78 -0.47
N ASN A 53 1.36 16.77 -0.90
CA ASN A 53 2.16 17.98 -1.04
C ASN A 53 2.03 18.60 -2.44
N THR A 54 2.03 17.77 -3.49
CA THR A 54 2.05 18.26 -4.89
C THR A 54 0.68 18.18 -5.57
N GLY A 55 -0.25 17.38 -5.04
CA GLY A 55 -1.53 17.10 -5.70
C GLY A 55 -1.43 16.19 -6.92
N GLU A 56 -0.23 15.70 -7.24
CA GLU A 56 0.00 14.75 -8.33
C GLU A 56 -0.62 13.40 -8.01
N GLU A 57 -1.13 12.77 -9.06
CA GLU A 57 -1.75 11.46 -9.00
C GLU A 57 -0.80 10.40 -9.57
N GLU A 58 -0.74 9.25 -8.90
CA GLU A 58 0.11 8.14 -9.27
C GLU A 58 -0.66 6.83 -9.07
N ILE A 59 -0.41 5.83 -9.93
CA ILE A 59 -0.92 4.48 -9.72
C ILE A 59 0.17 3.68 -9.02
N ILE A 60 -0.17 3.06 -7.89
CA ILE A 60 0.76 2.21 -7.14
C ILE A 60 0.14 0.84 -6.84
N LEU A 61 1.02 -0.14 -6.68
CA LEU A 61 0.64 -1.44 -6.12
C LEU A 61 0.67 -1.33 -4.59
N LEU A 62 -0.34 -1.87 -3.92
CA LEU A 62 -0.43 -2.01 -2.48
C LEU A 62 -0.31 -3.50 -2.16
N TYR A 63 0.54 -3.85 -1.20
CA TYR A 63 0.78 -5.23 -0.81
C TYR A 63 0.50 -5.43 0.67
N TYR A 64 -0.33 -6.42 1.00
CA TYR A 64 -0.62 -6.82 2.37
C TYR A 64 -0.35 -8.31 2.57
N SER A 65 0.45 -8.67 3.58
CA SER A 65 0.70 -10.06 3.98
C SER A 65 0.39 -10.23 5.47
N SER A 66 -0.44 -11.23 5.80
CA SER A 66 -0.88 -11.50 7.18
C SER A 66 0.11 -12.32 8.02
N HIS A 67 1.09 -12.99 7.40
CA HIS A 67 1.90 -14.02 8.07
C HIS A 67 3.35 -13.65 8.34
N ILE A 68 3.80 -12.44 8.00
CA ILE A 68 5.23 -12.20 7.95
C ILE A 68 5.60 -10.93 8.72
N ARG A 69 6.16 -11.15 9.92
CA ARG A 69 7.02 -10.22 10.69
C ARG A 69 8.32 -9.82 9.95
N HIS A 70 8.45 -10.16 8.67
CA HIS A 70 9.57 -9.85 7.80
C HIS A 70 9.09 -8.97 6.65
N PHE A 71 9.61 -7.76 6.60
CA PHE A 71 9.34 -6.78 5.58
C PHE A 71 9.91 -7.23 4.24
N TYR A 72 9.12 -7.92 3.42
CA TYR A 72 9.43 -8.13 2.02
C TYR A 72 8.51 -7.23 1.19
N GLU A 73 9.07 -6.10 0.79
CA GLU A 73 8.61 -5.20 -0.29
C GLU A 73 7.10 -4.88 -0.29
N LYS A 74 6.62 -4.38 0.87
CA LYS A 74 5.46 -3.48 0.87
C LYS A 74 5.82 -2.32 -0.06
N TYR A 75 5.02 -2.02 -1.09
CA TYR A 75 5.20 -0.80 -1.89
C TYR A 75 4.59 0.45 -1.23
N ALA A 76 3.72 0.23 -0.25
CA ALA A 76 3.24 1.28 0.64
C ALA A 76 2.90 0.73 2.05
N ILE A 77 2.97 1.59 3.06
CA ILE A 77 2.60 1.28 4.44
C ILE A 77 1.64 2.34 4.97
N LYS A 78 0.60 1.94 5.71
CA LYS A 78 -0.30 2.91 6.35
C LYS A 78 0.47 3.75 7.37
N VAL A 79 0.21 5.05 7.39
CA VAL A 79 0.87 5.99 8.32
C VAL A 79 0.62 5.61 9.79
N GLU A 80 -0.54 5.02 10.11
CA GLU A 80 -0.89 4.56 11.46
C GLU A 80 -0.07 3.35 11.93
N GLU A 81 0.35 2.47 11.01
CA GLU A 81 1.12 1.26 11.33
C GLU A 81 2.62 1.54 11.52
N TYR A 82 3.10 2.73 11.17
CA TYR A 82 4.50 3.14 11.30
C TYR A 82 4.82 3.81 12.66
N LYS A 83 3.81 4.16 13.46
CA LYS A 83 3.98 4.91 14.72
C LYS A 83 4.31 4.04 15.94
#